data_AF-N8NNU0-F1
#
_entry.id   AF-N8NNU0-F1
#
_cell.length_a   1.000
_cell.length_b   1.000
_cell.length_c   1.000
_cell.angle_alpha   90.00
_cell.angle_beta   90.00
_cell.angle_gamma   90.00
#
_symmetry.space_group_name_H-M   'P 1'
#
loop_
_entity.id
_entity.type
_entity.pdbx_description
1 polymer ?
#
loop_
_entity_poly.entity_id
_entity_poly.type
_entity_poly.pdbx_seq_one_letter_code
_entity_poly.pdbx_strand_id
1 'polypeptide(L)'
;MKRPVEVKFYDGILAEARRAWIVPDQQQGIALKLDEDIPAQVSAADFYFAYPDMAYIGGVGGRKPIIELPEERRIEFLSKVPHWLRIKHKDIYHAIWEFERSPILIFFSMIIVISAVIVILKWGIPYSAKQLAKLLPEQTLVEVGNRTEQQLIAQTQPSTLPAEQQTRLKTLYEQKIAVGKPAKIIFRQGGSSMGMNAAAIPNNSIIVTDELVKISGTDEEVLAVLAHEQGHLVQKHSM
;
A
#
# COMPACT_ATOMS: atom_id res chain seq x y z
N MET A 1 18.11 38.99 -30.25
CA MET A 1 17.31 38.71 -31.47
C MET A 1 16.76 37.30 -31.37
N LYS A 2 15.46 37.09 -31.55
CA LYS A 2 14.90 35.75 -31.60
C LYS A 2 15.27 35.13 -32.95
N ARG A 3 15.90 33.95 -32.95
CA ARG A 3 16.36 33.28 -34.18
C ARG A 3 15.34 32.22 -34.62
N PRO A 4 15.12 32.06 -35.94
CA PRO A 4 14.39 30.93 -36.50
C PRO A 4 14.99 29.60 -36.05
N VAL A 5 14.14 28.59 -35.87
CA VAL A 5 14.57 27.23 -35.48
C VAL A 5 14.05 26.23 -36.48
N GLU A 6 14.93 25.35 -36.93
CA GLU A 6 14.60 24.24 -37.82
C GLU A 6 13.91 23.11 -37.04
N VAL A 7 12.79 22.62 -37.59
CA VAL A 7 11.95 21.59 -37.01
C VAL A 7 11.44 20.63 -38.09
N LYS A 8 10.92 19.48 -37.66
CA LYS A 8 10.09 18.62 -38.51
C LYS A 8 8.63 18.96 -38.28
N PHE A 9 7.88 19.15 -39.35
CA PHE A 9 6.45 19.41 -39.31
C PHE A 9 5.67 18.24 -39.92
N TYR A 10 4.57 17.90 -39.27
CA TYR A 10 3.58 16.92 -39.72
C TYR A 10 2.25 17.65 -39.88
N ASP A 11 1.63 17.50 -41.04
CA ASP A 11 0.44 18.25 -41.45
C ASP A 11 -0.89 17.65 -40.93
N GLY A 12 -0.83 16.51 -40.24
CA GLY A 12 -2.00 15.81 -39.71
C GLY A 12 -2.76 14.99 -40.77
N ILE A 13 -2.33 15.03 -42.04
CA ILE A 13 -2.99 14.34 -43.16
C ILE A 13 -2.10 13.20 -43.66
N LEU A 14 -0.81 13.47 -43.84
CA LEU A 14 0.19 12.50 -44.28
C LEU A 14 1.14 12.17 -43.13
N ALA A 15 1.50 10.90 -42.99
CA ALA A 15 2.48 10.45 -41.99
C ALA A 15 3.95 10.75 -42.42
N GLU A 16 4.16 11.84 -43.17
CA GLU A 16 5.46 12.24 -43.70
C GLU A 16 5.94 13.55 -43.07
N ALA A 17 7.18 13.54 -42.58
CA ALA A 17 7.79 14.71 -41.98
C ALA A 17 8.31 15.67 -43.05
N ARG A 18 7.89 16.92 -43.01
CA ARG A 18 8.44 18.00 -43.83
C ARG A 18 9.42 18.86 -43.05
N ARG A 19 10.44 19.39 -43.73
CA ARG A 19 11.36 20.33 -43.11
C ARG A 19 10.68 21.69 -42.99
N ALA A 20 10.78 22.30 -41.82
CA ALA A 20 10.15 23.58 -41.57
C ALA A 20 10.98 24.48 -40.66
N TRP A 21 10.75 25.79 -40.78
CA TRP A 21 11.31 26.82 -39.91
C TRP A 21 10.20 27.44 -39.08
N ILE A 22 10.40 27.49 -37.77
CA ILE A 22 9.54 28.26 -36.87
C ILE A 22 10.15 29.64 -36.60
N VAL A 23 9.34 30.68 -36.77
CA VAL A 23 9.71 32.07 -36.51
C VAL A 23 8.76 32.67 -35.49
N PRO A 24 9.28 33.34 -34.44
CA PRO A 24 8.41 33.94 -33.44
C PRO A 24 7.74 35.20 -33.96
N ASP A 25 6.43 35.29 -33.77
CA ASP A 25 5.69 36.52 -34.04
C ASP A 25 5.30 37.21 -32.74
N GLN A 26 5.90 38.38 -32.48
CA GLN A 26 5.63 39.37 -31.42
C GLN A 26 4.97 38.88 -30.10
N GLN A 27 5.33 37.68 -29.62
CA GLN A 27 4.74 37.01 -28.44
C GLN A 27 3.30 36.48 -28.58
N GLN A 28 2.70 36.47 -29.77
CA GLN A 28 1.34 35.98 -29.99
C GLN A 28 1.30 34.52 -30.46
N GLY A 29 2.36 34.07 -31.14
CA GLY A 29 2.43 32.71 -31.67
C GLY A 29 3.73 32.41 -32.40
N ILE A 30 3.68 31.38 -33.25
CA ILE A 30 4.75 31.04 -34.18
C ILE A 30 4.20 31.03 -35.61
N ALA A 31 4.99 31.58 -36.53
CA ALA A 31 4.86 31.35 -37.95
C ALA A 31 5.70 30.13 -38.33
N LEU A 32 5.18 29.29 -39.22
CA LEU A 32 5.85 28.11 -39.75
C LEU A 32 5.98 28.24 -41.27
N LYS A 33 7.18 27.98 -41.78
CA LYS A 33 7.50 27.97 -43.22
C LYS A 33 8.05 26.62 -43.63
N LEU A 34 7.50 26.04 -44.68
CA LEU A 34 7.94 24.78 -45.27
C LEU A 34 9.04 25.01 -46.30
N ASP A 35 9.94 24.05 -46.38
CA ASP A 35 10.91 23.82 -47.45
C ASP A 35 11.79 25.03 -47.88
N GLU A 36 13.05 24.92 -47.45
CA GLU A 36 14.31 25.54 -47.92
C GLU A 36 14.60 27.04 -47.70
N ASP A 37 13.62 27.94 -47.52
CA ASP A 37 13.92 29.35 -47.20
C ASP A 37 13.48 29.79 -45.79
N ILE A 38 14.38 30.45 -45.05
CA ILE A 38 14.05 31.09 -43.77
C ILE A 38 13.19 32.33 -44.06
N PRO A 39 11.94 32.40 -43.59
CA PRO A 39 11.07 33.53 -43.90
C PRO A 39 11.63 34.80 -43.24
N ALA A 40 11.88 35.83 -44.06
CA ALA A 40 12.34 37.14 -43.59
C ALA A 40 11.24 37.91 -42.83
N GLN A 41 9.97 37.56 -43.05
CA GLN A 41 8.79 38.20 -42.46
C GLN A 41 7.70 37.16 -42.17
N VAL A 42 6.91 37.42 -41.11
CA VAL A 42 5.81 36.54 -40.63
C VAL A 42 4.68 36.41 -41.66
N SER A 43 4.42 37.46 -42.45
CA SER A 43 3.37 37.51 -43.46
C SER A 43 3.53 36.53 -44.62
N ALA A 44 4.73 35.96 -44.81
CA ALA A 44 5.03 34.98 -45.87
C ALA A 44 5.02 33.52 -45.38
N ALA A 45 4.52 33.27 -44.17
CA ALA A 45 4.45 31.94 -43.56
C ALA A 45 3.34 31.08 -44.18
N ASP A 46 3.57 29.77 -44.26
CA ASP A 46 2.58 28.82 -44.77
C ASP A 46 1.53 28.48 -43.71
N PHE A 47 1.93 28.53 -42.44
CA PHE A 47 1.03 28.35 -41.30
C PHE A 47 1.34 29.35 -40.19
N TYR A 48 0.29 29.71 -39.44
CA TYR A 48 0.41 30.48 -38.21
C TYR A 48 -0.34 29.76 -37.09
N PHE A 49 0.30 29.66 -35.93
CA PHE A 49 -0.25 29.00 -34.74
C PHE A 49 -0.10 29.92 -33.54
N ALA A 50 -1.20 30.19 -32.83
CA ALA A 50 -1.19 30.98 -31.61
C ALA A 50 -0.74 30.13 -30.41
N TYR A 51 -0.05 30.73 -29.43
CA TYR A 51 0.43 30.00 -28.25
C TYR A 51 -0.66 29.27 -27.45
N PRO A 52 -1.89 29.79 -27.29
CA PRO A 52 -2.96 29.08 -26.58
C PRO A 52 -3.35 27.75 -27.21
N ASP A 53 -3.13 27.60 -28.52
CA ASP A 53 -3.53 26.42 -29.30
C ASP A 53 -2.41 25.36 -29.36
N MET A 54 -1.27 25.62 -28.71
CA MET A 54 -0.11 24.72 -28.68
C MET A 54 -0.09 23.89 -27.41
N ALA A 55 -0.08 22.57 -27.55
CA ALA A 55 0.20 21.66 -26.45
C ALA A 55 1.66 21.22 -26.50
N TYR A 56 2.44 21.60 -25.48
CA TYR A 56 3.83 21.16 -25.36
C TYR A 56 3.90 19.79 -24.69
N ILE A 57 4.51 18.83 -25.38
CA ILE A 57 4.79 17.51 -24.83
C ILE A 57 6.30 17.42 -24.61
N GLY A 58 6.68 17.38 -23.34
CA GLY A 58 8.06 17.22 -22.93
C GLY A 58 8.68 15.94 -23.48
N GLY A 59 9.96 16.00 -23.84
CA GLY A 59 10.71 14.81 -24.21
C GLY A 59 10.92 13.92 -22.98
N VAL A 60 10.55 12.64 -23.08
CA VAL A 60 10.82 11.63 -22.05
C VAL A 60 11.98 10.74 -22.49
N GLY A 61 12.96 10.54 -21.62
CA GLY A 61 14.19 9.81 -21.93
C GLY A 61 15.02 10.46 -23.04
N GLY A 62 15.32 9.71 -24.11
CA GLY A 62 16.10 10.16 -25.26
C GLY A 62 15.30 10.83 -26.39
N ARG A 63 13.97 10.97 -26.23
CA ARG A 63 13.12 11.59 -27.24
C ARG A 63 13.13 13.11 -27.11
N LYS A 64 13.19 13.79 -28.25
CA LYS A 64 13.12 15.26 -28.29
C LYS A 64 11.67 15.70 -28.03
N PRO A 65 11.47 16.86 -27.40
CA PRO A 65 10.12 17.38 -27.15
C PRO A 65 9.39 17.67 -28.46
N ILE A 66 8.07 17.67 -28.38
CA ILE A 66 7.18 17.92 -29.51
C ILE A 66 6.13 18.95 -29.12
N ILE A 67 5.52 19.57 -30.13
CA ILE A 67 4.34 20.42 -29.96
C ILE A 67 3.23 19.81 -30.79
N GLU A 68 2.11 19.54 -30.15
CA GLU A 68 0.85 19.26 -30.81
C GLU A 68 0.13 20.58 -31.09
N LEU A 69 -0.42 20.66 -32.29
CA LEU A 69 -1.11 21.80 -32.86
C LEU A 69 -2.53 21.38 -33.22
N PRO A 70 -3.44 22.34 -33.52
CA PRO A 70 -4.78 22.02 -34.00
C PRO A 70 -4.74 21.13 -35.25
N GLU A 71 -5.84 20.38 -35.47
CA GLU A 71 -5.99 19.47 -36.62
C GLU A 71 -4.93 18.35 -36.67
N GLU A 72 -4.54 17.81 -35.51
CA GLU A 72 -3.58 16.70 -35.38
C GLU A 72 -2.19 17.00 -35.97
N ARG A 73 -1.89 18.28 -36.23
CA ARG A 73 -0.59 18.74 -36.70
C ARG A 73 0.44 18.65 -35.59
N ARG A 74 1.70 18.40 -35.95
CA ARG A 74 2.78 18.22 -34.97
C ARG A 74 4.08 18.85 -35.42
N ILE A 75 4.78 19.45 -34.47
CA ILE A 75 6.16 19.92 -34.62
C ILE A 75 7.07 19.06 -33.76
N GLU A 76 8.11 18.47 -34.35
CA GLU A 76 9.20 17.84 -33.61
C GLU A 76 10.47 18.68 -33.68
N PHE A 77 11.05 18.94 -32.52
CA PHE A 77 12.30 19.69 -32.46
C PHE A 77 13.49 18.82 -32.85
N LEU A 78 14.35 19.34 -33.72
CA LEU A 78 15.64 18.73 -34.04
C LEU A 78 16.73 19.09 -33.01
N SER A 79 16.51 20.13 -32.21
CA SER A 79 17.46 20.64 -31.21
C SER A 79 16.74 20.96 -29.89
N LYS A 80 17.43 21.60 -28.94
CA LYS A 80 16.78 22.07 -27.70
C LYS A 80 15.72 23.13 -28.05
N VAL A 81 14.59 23.09 -27.35
CA VAL A 81 13.50 24.06 -27.53
C VAL A 81 14.02 25.47 -27.27
N PRO A 82 13.79 26.42 -28.20
CA PRO A 82 14.30 27.78 -28.05
C PRO A 82 13.71 28.47 -26.81
N HIS A 83 14.54 29.26 -26.12
CA HIS A 83 14.14 29.99 -24.91
C HIS A 83 13.02 31.02 -25.16
N TRP A 84 12.87 31.50 -26.39
CA TRP A 84 11.83 32.46 -26.75
C TRP A 84 10.45 31.83 -26.94
N LEU A 85 10.35 30.50 -26.99
CA LEU A 85 9.09 29.78 -27.16
C LEU A 85 8.41 29.61 -25.80
N ARG A 86 7.37 30.43 -25.57
CA ARG A 86 6.66 30.54 -24.29
C ARG A 86 5.36 29.73 -24.33
N ILE A 87 5.48 28.41 -24.24
CA ILE A 87 4.32 27.51 -24.17
C ILE A 87 4.00 27.21 -22.71
N LYS A 88 2.71 27.22 -22.37
CA LYS A 88 2.19 26.89 -21.04
C LYS A 88 2.58 25.43 -20.70
N HIS A 89 2.90 25.15 -19.44
CA HIS A 89 3.30 23.83 -18.90
C HIS A 89 4.75 23.34 -19.16
N LYS A 90 5.62 24.13 -19.80
CA LYS A 90 7.06 23.80 -19.96
C LYS A 90 7.75 23.42 -18.65
N ASP A 91 7.39 24.09 -17.55
CA ASP A 91 8.07 23.96 -16.26
C ASP A 91 7.72 22.65 -15.52
N ILE A 92 6.51 22.12 -15.68
CA ILE A 92 6.08 20.87 -15.02
C ILE A 92 6.80 19.68 -15.66
N TYR A 93 6.87 19.63 -17.00
CA TYR A 93 7.59 18.57 -17.70
C TYR A 93 9.10 18.65 -17.49
N HIS A 94 9.66 19.87 -17.33
CA HIS A 94 11.06 20.04 -16.98
C HIS A 94 11.35 19.52 -15.56
N ALA A 95 10.49 19.81 -14.59
CA ALA A 95 10.61 19.29 -13.24
C ALA A 95 10.53 17.75 -13.20
N ILE A 96 9.59 17.15 -13.92
CA ILE A 96 9.47 15.68 -14.03
C ILE A 96 10.76 15.08 -14.61
N TRP A 97 11.32 15.69 -15.66
CA TRP A 97 12.57 15.23 -16.26
C TRP A 97 13.78 15.34 -15.32
N GLU A 98 13.86 16.41 -14.51
CA GLU A 98 14.90 16.56 -13.48
C GLU A 98 14.73 15.54 -12.33
N PHE A 99 13.50 15.26 -11.91
CA PHE A 99 13.21 14.24 -10.90
C PHE A 99 13.58 12.83 -11.38
N GLU A 100 13.20 12.49 -12.61
CA GLU A 100 13.44 11.17 -13.20
C GLU A 100 14.93 10.89 -13.47
N ARG A 101 15.72 11.94 -13.72
CA ARG A 101 17.16 11.80 -14.02
C ARG A 101 18.06 11.90 -12.78
N SER A 102 17.52 12.17 -11.60
CA SER A 102 18.30 12.31 -10.37
C SER A 102 18.40 10.97 -9.61
N PRO A 103 19.53 10.25 -9.67
CA PRO A 103 19.70 8.97 -8.99
C PRO A 103 19.56 9.07 -7.46
N ILE A 104 19.85 10.25 -6.89
CA ILE A 104 19.72 10.52 -5.46
C ILE A 104 18.24 10.53 -5.03
N LEU A 105 17.37 11.14 -5.84
CA LEU A 105 15.93 11.22 -5.54
C LEU A 105 15.26 9.86 -5.71
N ILE A 106 15.69 9.06 -6.68
CA ILE A 106 15.25 7.66 -6.85
C ILE A 106 15.65 6.82 -5.62
N PHE A 107 16.90 6.94 -5.17
CA PHE A 107 17.35 6.20 -4.00
C PHE A 107 16.60 6.61 -2.73
N PHE A 108 16.37 7.92 -2.54
CA PHE A 108 15.62 8.43 -1.39
C PHE A 108 14.15 8.01 -1.41
N SER A 109 13.49 8.04 -2.58
CA SER A 109 12.10 7.58 -2.71
C SER A 109 11.98 6.09 -2.41
N MET A 110 12.94 5.28 -2.85
CA MET A 110 13.00 3.85 -2.52
C MET A 110 13.11 3.62 -1.01
N ILE A 111 14.00 4.36 -0.32
CA ILE A 111 14.12 4.28 1.14
C ILE A 111 12.81 4.67 1.83
N ILE A 112 12.14 5.73 1.38
CA ILE A 112 10.86 6.16 1.94
C ILE A 112 9.81 5.07 1.78
N VAL A 113 9.69 4.48 0.59
CA VAL A 113 8.71 3.41 0.34
C VAL A 113 8.98 2.20 1.22
N ILE A 114 10.24 1.74 1.30
CA ILE A 114 10.62 0.61 2.17
C ILE A 114 10.30 0.94 3.63
N SER A 115 10.66 2.14 4.09
CA SER A 115 10.40 2.58 5.46
C SER A 115 8.90 2.65 5.74
N ALA A 116 8.10 3.16 4.81
CA ALA A 116 6.64 3.21 4.93
C ALA A 116 6.04 1.81 5.03
N VAL A 117 6.50 0.86 4.20
CA VAL A 117 6.07 -0.54 4.27
C VAL A 117 6.41 -1.13 5.64
N ILE A 118 7.65 -0.97 6.11
CA ILE A 118 8.07 -1.45 7.44
C ILE A 118 7.18 -0.83 8.53
N VAL A 119 6.92 0.48 8.44
CA VAL A 119 6.14 1.18 9.44
C VAL A 119 4.69 0.70 9.48
N ILE A 120 4.06 0.56 8.31
CA ILE A 120 2.70 0.08 8.17
C ILE A 120 2.58 -1.35 8.69
N LEU A 121 3.49 -2.24 8.30
CA LEU A 121 3.43 -3.65 8.72
C LEU A 121 3.69 -3.81 10.22
N LYS A 122 4.68 -3.11 10.77
CA LYS A 122 5.10 -3.29 12.16
C LYS A 122 4.23 -2.52 13.17
N TRP A 123 3.72 -1.35 12.80
CA TRP A 123 2.96 -0.50 13.72
C TRP A 123 1.57 -0.16 13.20
N GLY A 124 1.41 0.16 11.91
CA GLY A 124 0.12 0.56 11.34
C GLY A 124 -0.96 -0.51 11.47
N ILE A 125 -0.66 -1.74 11.02
CA ILE A 125 -1.59 -2.87 11.07
C ILE A 125 -1.90 -3.27 12.52
N PRO A 126 -0.91 -3.55 13.41
CA PRO A 126 -1.21 -3.99 14.77
C PRO A 126 -1.94 -2.94 15.60
N TYR A 127 -1.61 -1.65 15.42
CA TYR A 127 -2.32 -0.56 16.11
C TYR A 127 -3.79 -0.51 15.67
N SER A 128 -4.05 -0.54 14.36
CA SER A 128 -5.40 -0.50 13.81
C SER A 128 -6.23 -1.71 14.24
N ALA A 129 -5.64 -2.91 14.21
CA ALA A 129 -6.28 -4.14 14.66
C ALA A 129 -6.74 -4.04 16.13
N LYS A 130 -5.87 -3.56 17.03
CA LYS A 130 -6.21 -3.37 18.46
C LYS A 130 -7.36 -2.40 18.67
N GLN A 131 -7.44 -1.36 17.86
CA GLN A 131 -8.50 -0.36 17.98
C GLN A 131 -9.84 -0.89 17.43
N LEU A 132 -9.79 -1.60 16.32
CA LEU A 132 -10.98 -2.26 15.75
C LEU A 132 -11.50 -3.39 16.64
N ALA A 133 -10.61 -4.18 17.26
CA ALA A 133 -11.00 -5.26 18.16
C ALA A 133 -11.86 -4.77 19.34
N LYS A 134 -11.60 -3.56 19.85
CA LYS A 134 -12.40 -2.94 20.93
C LYS A 134 -13.81 -2.56 20.49
N LEU A 135 -14.03 -2.39 19.19
CA LEU A 135 -15.34 -2.02 18.60
C LEU A 135 -16.14 -3.25 18.15
N LEU A 136 -15.55 -4.45 18.18
CA LEU A 136 -16.24 -5.66 17.75
C LEU A 136 -17.40 -6.00 18.70
N PRO A 137 -18.61 -6.27 18.17
CA PRO A 137 -19.71 -6.78 18.98
C PRO A 137 -19.35 -8.11 19.64
N GLU A 138 -19.87 -8.33 20.84
CA GLU A 138 -19.64 -9.56 21.61
C GLU A 138 -20.05 -10.83 20.84
N GLN A 139 -21.11 -10.75 20.04
CA GLN A 139 -21.57 -11.85 19.20
C GLN A 139 -20.52 -12.29 18.18
N THR A 140 -19.79 -11.34 17.58
CA THR A 140 -18.71 -11.65 16.63
C THR A 140 -17.56 -12.35 17.32
N LEU A 141 -17.22 -11.95 18.55
CA LEU A 141 -16.17 -12.59 19.35
C LEU A 141 -16.55 -14.03 19.71
N VAL A 142 -17.80 -14.26 20.09
CA VAL A 142 -18.30 -15.61 20.38
C VAL A 142 -18.26 -16.48 19.13
N GLU A 143 -18.64 -15.97 17.95
CA GLU A 143 -18.60 -16.74 16.71
C GLU A 143 -17.17 -17.12 16.31
N VAL A 144 -16.25 -16.17 16.35
CA VAL A 144 -14.83 -16.41 16.08
C VAL A 144 -14.27 -17.42 17.08
N GLY A 145 -14.53 -17.21 18.37
CA GLY A 145 -14.09 -18.12 19.43
C GLY A 145 -14.64 -19.54 19.26
N ASN A 146 -15.92 -19.69 18.88
CA ASN A 146 -16.52 -21.00 18.63
C ASN A 146 -15.82 -21.74 17.48
N ARG A 147 -15.46 -21.03 16.40
CA ARG A 147 -14.70 -21.64 15.29
C ARG A 147 -13.29 -22.03 15.73
N THR A 148 -12.62 -21.19 16.51
CA THR A 148 -11.30 -21.51 17.10
C THR A 148 -11.37 -22.72 18.01
N GLU A 149 -12.36 -22.80 18.90
CA GLU A 149 -12.60 -23.96 19.78
C GLU A 149 -12.80 -25.24 18.96
N GLN A 150 -13.63 -25.19 17.91
CA GLN A 150 -13.86 -26.34 17.03
C GLN A 150 -12.59 -26.81 16.32
N GLN A 151 -11.77 -25.88 15.81
CA GLN A 151 -10.50 -26.22 15.16
C GLN A 151 -9.52 -26.86 16.13
N LEU A 152 -9.40 -26.31 17.34
CA LEU A 152 -8.53 -26.88 18.38
C LEU A 152 -9.02 -28.25 18.83
N ILE A 153 -10.34 -28.45 18.99
CA ILE A 153 -10.92 -29.76 19.29
C ILE A 153 -10.62 -30.77 18.17
N ALA A 154 -10.69 -30.35 16.90
CA ALA A 154 -10.41 -31.21 15.75
C ALA A 154 -8.93 -31.61 15.65
N GLN A 155 -8.01 -30.78 16.12
CA GLN A 155 -6.58 -31.04 16.09
C GLN A 155 -6.05 -31.78 17.33
N THR A 156 -6.87 -31.88 18.39
CA THR A 156 -6.52 -32.54 19.65
C THR A 156 -7.34 -33.81 19.86
N GLN A 157 -6.91 -34.67 20.79
CA GLN A 157 -7.65 -35.88 21.15
C GLN A 157 -8.47 -35.66 22.43
N PRO A 158 -9.53 -36.47 22.67
CA PRO A 158 -10.22 -36.47 23.95
C PRO A 158 -9.25 -36.61 25.13
N SER A 159 -9.54 -35.92 26.23
CA SER A 159 -8.71 -36.01 27.44
C SER A 159 -8.69 -37.43 28.00
N THR A 160 -7.51 -37.83 28.44
CA THR A 160 -7.19 -39.07 29.15
C THR A 160 -7.14 -38.88 30.66
N LEU A 161 -7.32 -37.65 31.16
CA LEU A 161 -7.32 -37.37 32.60
C LEU A 161 -8.57 -38.00 33.25
N PRO A 162 -8.43 -38.60 34.46
CA PRO A 162 -9.56 -39.08 35.23
C PRO A 162 -10.64 -38.00 35.40
N ALA A 163 -11.91 -38.38 35.25
CA ALA A 163 -13.04 -37.44 35.37
C ALA A 163 -13.09 -36.73 36.73
N GLU A 164 -12.65 -37.43 37.80
CA GLU A 164 -12.52 -36.86 39.14
C GLU A 164 -11.48 -35.73 39.17
N GLN A 165 -10.32 -35.91 38.54
CA GLN A 165 -9.27 -34.89 38.48
C GLN A 165 -9.73 -33.67 37.69
N GLN A 166 -10.41 -33.87 36.55
CA GLN A 166 -11.00 -32.77 35.78
C GLN A 166 -12.03 -31.98 36.60
N THR A 167 -12.90 -32.69 37.32
CA THR A 167 -13.94 -32.08 38.18
C THR A 167 -13.32 -31.31 39.33
N ARG A 168 -12.29 -31.87 39.97
CA ARG A 168 -11.54 -31.24 41.06
C ARG A 168 -10.90 -29.93 40.60
N LEU A 169 -10.18 -29.94 39.48
CA LEU A 169 -9.52 -28.75 38.94
C LEU A 169 -10.52 -27.66 38.54
N LYS A 170 -11.64 -28.05 37.90
CA LYS A 170 -12.74 -27.11 37.58
C LYS A 170 -13.31 -26.45 38.82
N THR A 171 -13.61 -27.25 39.85
CA THR A 171 -14.15 -26.75 41.11
C THR A 171 -13.19 -25.79 41.80
N LEU A 172 -11.89 -26.14 41.87
CA LEU A 172 -10.89 -25.27 42.46
C LEU A 172 -10.73 -23.96 41.69
N TYR A 173 -10.76 -24.01 40.36
CA TYR A 173 -10.71 -22.82 39.52
C TYR A 173 -11.92 -21.90 39.74
N GLU A 174 -13.13 -22.45 39.75
CA GLU A 174 -14.36 -21.67 39.98
C GLU A 174 -14.35 -21.00 41.36
N GLN A 175 -13.87 -21.71 42.39
CA GLN A 175 -13.86 -21.23 43.76
C GLN A 175 -12.74 -20.21 44.04
N LYS A 176 -11.54 -20.41 43.47
CA LYS A 176 -10.36 -19.62 43.83
C LYS A 176 -10.01 -18.53 42.82
N ILE A 177 -10.33 -18.72 41.54
CA ILE A 177 -9.84 -17.87 40.45
C ILE A 177 -10.98 -17.05 39.82
N ALA A 178 -12.05 -17.70 39.36
CA ALA A 178 -13.04 -17.07 38.50
C ALA A 178 -14.39 -16.83 39.20
N VAL A 179 -14.35 -16.39 40.46
CA VAL A 179 -15.55 -16.13 41.27
C VAL A 179 -16.47 -15.14 40.58
N GLY A 180 -17.68 -15.60 40.23
CA GLY A 180 -18.74 -14.79 39.62
C GLY A 180 -18.81 -14.79 38.09
N LYS A 181 -17.71 -15.09 37.38
CA LYS A 181 -17.68 -15.20 35.90
C LYS A 181 -16.69 -16.27 35.41
N PRO A 182 -16.97 -17.56 35.67
CA PRO A 182 -16.10 -18.63 35.23
C PRO A 182 -16.11 -18.83 33.71
N ALA A 183 -14.96 -19.16 33.16
CA ALA A 183 -14.82 -19.64 31.80
C ALA A 183 -15.10 -21.16 31.73
N LYS A 184 -15.53 -21.62 30.55
CA LYS A 184 -15.72 -23.06 30.29
C LYS A 184 -14.35 -23.73 30.15
N ILE A 185 -13.95 -24.56 31.11
CA ILE A 185 -12.72 -25.35 31.01
C ILE A 185 -12.95 -26.64 30.21
N ILE A 186 -12.10 -26.85 29.20
CA ILE A 186 -12.10 -28.02 28.32
C ILE A 186 -10.74 -28.71 28.42
N PHE A 187 -10.71 -29.94 28.92
CA PHE A 187 -9.50 -30.75 28.93
C PHE A 187 -9.37 -31.51 27.62
N ARG A 188 -8.16 -31.53 27.05
CA ARG A 188 -7.83 -32.26 25.81
C ARG A 188 -6.46 -32.90 25.94
N GLN A 189 -6.23 -33.99 25.21
CA GLN A 189 -4.87 -34.47 25.02
C GLN A 189 -4.23 -33.69 23.86
N GLY A 190 -3.18 -32.93 24.16
CA GLY A 190 -2.54 -31.98 23.25
C GLY A 190 -1.66 -32.65 22.20
N GLY A 191 -0.99 -33.75 22.54
CA GLY A 191 -0.15 -34.52 21.62
C GLY A 191 0.91 -33.65 20.91
N SER A 192 1.23 -33.98 19.67
CA SER A 192 2.16 -33.18 18.84
C SER A 192 1.56 -31.88 18.30
N SER A 193 0.24 -31.71 18.35
CA SER A 193 -0.45 -30.53 17.83
C SER A 193 -0.32 -29.34 18.78
N MET A 194 -0.82 -29.52 20.02
CA MET A 194 -0.86 -28.45 21.02
C MET A 194 0.21 -28.65 22.10
N GLY A 195 0.68 -29.88 22.33
CA GLY A 195 1.68 -30.16 23.36
C GLY A 195 1.21 -29.80 24.77
N MET A 196 2.14 -29.29 25.58
CA MET A 196 1.92 -28.87 26.97
C MET A 196 1.53 -27.40 27.00
N ASN A 197 0.22 -27.10 27.02
CA ASN A 197 -0.28 -25.75 26.87
C ASN A 197 -1.65 -25.56 27.54
N ALA A 198 -2.00 -24.31 27.78
CA ALA A 198 -3.37 -23.85 28.01
C ALA A 198 -3.62 -22.61 27.13
N ALA A 199 -4.87 -22.38 26.73
CA ALA A 199 -5.22 -21.25 25.90
C ALA A 199 -6.64 -20.75 26.18
N ALA A 200 -6.76 -19.46 26.48
CA ALA A 200 -8.00 -18.70 26.53
C ALA A 200 -8.56 -18.39 25.12
N ILE A 201 -9.83 -18.72 24.90
CA ILE A 201 -10.54 -18.55 23.63
C ILE A 201 -11.61 -17.45 23.77
N PRO A 202 -11.80 -16.58 22.75
CA PRO A 202 -12.72 -15.43 22.82
C PRO A 202 -14.19 -15.72 23.15
N ASN A 203 -14.65 -16.98 23.06
CA ASN A 203 -16.00 -17.40 23.44
C ASN A 203 -16.11 -17.76 24.95
N ASN A 204 -15.19 -17.26 25.78
CA ASN A 204 -15.12 -17.51 27.22
C ASN A 204 -14.90 -18.99 27.58
N SER A 205 -14.05 -19.67 26.82
CA SER A 205 -13.55 -21.01 27.14
C SER A 205 -12.03 -21.01 27.33
N ILE A 206 -11.53 -21.98 28.09
CA ILE A 206 -10.11 -22.23 28.28
C ILE A 206 -9.87 -23.69 27.95
N ILE A 207 -9.01 -23.96 26.96
CA ILE A 207 -8.52 -25.32 26.70
C ILE A 207 -7.27 -25.54 27.54
N VAL A 208 -7.20 -26.68 28.23
CA VAL A 208 -6.05 -27.10 29.05
C VAL A 208 -5.63 -28.49 28.57
N THR A 209 -4.35 -28.68 28.28
CA THR A 209 -3.87 -30.00 27.84
C THR A 209 -3.53 -30.93 29.00
N ASP A 210 -3.76 -32.22 28.78
CA ASP A 210 -3.39 -33.28 29.74
C ASP A 210 -1.90 -33.26 30.06
N GLU A 211 -1.06 -32.96 29.06
CA GLU A 211 0.39 -32.88 29.19
C GLU A 211 0.80 -31.76 30.16
N LEU A 212 0.09 -30.62 30.14
CA LEU A 212 0.28 -29.55 31.12
C LEU A 212 -0.09 -30.03 32.52
N VAL A 213 -1.26 -30.64 32.69
CA VAL A 213 -1.70 -31.15 34.01
C VAL A 213 -0.76 -32.22 34.56
N LYS A 214 -0.22 -33.09 33.69
CA LYS A 214 0.69 -34.16 34.09
C LYS A 214 2.07 -33.66 34.52
N ILE A 215 2.56 -32.56 33.93
CA ILE A 215 3.85 -31.99 34.33
C ILE A 215 3.72 -31.05 35.53
N SER A 216 2.56 -30.42 35.70
CA SER A 216 2.26 -29.62 36.89
C SER A 216 2.26 -30.57 38.10
N GLY A 217 3.22 -30.38 39.00
CA GLY A 217 3.42 -31.25 40.16
C GLY A 217 2.32 -31.11 41.20
N THR A 218 1.53 -30.03 41.14
CA THR A 218 0.45 -29.71 42.08
C THR A 218 -0.75 -29.06 41.38
N ASP A 219 -1.92 -29.11 42.02
CA ASP A 219 -3.11 -28.40 41.53
C ASP A 219 -2.88 -26.89 41.50
N GLU A 220 -2.12 -26.35 42.46
CA GLU A 220 -1.79 -24.93 42.55
C GLU A 220 -1.04 -24.42 41.31
N GLU A 221 -0.15 -25.24 40.73
CA GLU A 221 0.54 -24.89 39.49
C GLU A 221 -0.43 -24.82 38.30
N VAL A 222 -1.36 -25.77 38.19
CA VAL A 222 -2.40 -25.73 37.16
C VAL A 222 -3.30 -24.51 37.36
N LEU A 223 -3.67 -24.20 38.60
CA LEU A 223 -4.49 -23.03 38.94
C LEU A 223 -3.77 -21.71 38.63
N ALA A 224 -2.45 -21.64 38.79
CA ALA A 224 -1.67 -20.47 38.42
C ALA A 224 -1.74 -20.20 36.90
N VAL A 225 -1.64 -21.25 36.08
CA VAL A 225 -1.82 -21.14 34.62
C VAL A 225 -3.26 -20.74 34.29
N LEU A 226 -4.25 -21.38 34.91
CA LEU A 226 -5.66 -21.02 34.72
C LEU A 226 -5.96 -19.56 35.14
N ALA A 227 -5.29 -19.04 36.16
CA ALA A 227 -5.40 -17.64 36.56
C ALA A 227 -4.82 -16.70 35.50
N HIS A 228 -3.69 -17.06 34.89
CA HIS A 228 -3.13 -16.34 33.76
C HIS A 228 -4.09 -16.31 32.56
N GLU A 229 -4.63 -17.48 32.18
CA GLU A 229 -5.60 -17.60 31.08
C GLU A 229 -6.91 -16.85 31.36
N GLN A 230 -7.43 -16.91 32.59
CA GLN A 230 -8.58 -16.12 33.00
C GLN A 230 -8.32 -14.62 32.86
N GLY A 231 -7.09 -14.18 33.19
CA GLY A 231 -6.65 -12.81 32.98
C GLY A 231 -6.75 -12.38 31.52
N HIS A 232 -6.38 -13.26 30.58
CA HIS A 232 -6.51 -12.98 29.13
C HIS A 232 -7.96 -12.80 28.70
N LEU A 233 -8.89 -13.59 29.24
CA LEU A 233 -10.32 -13.43 28.95
C LEU A 233 -10.87 -12.12 29.51
N VAL A 234 -10.53 -11.78 30.75
CA VAL A 234 -11.00 -10.56 31.42
C VAL A 234 -10.48 -9.31 30.73
N GLN A 235 -9.19 -9.29 30.36
CA GLN A 235 -8.56 -8.17 29.67
C GLN A 235 -8.79 -8.19 28.15
N LYS A 236 -9.45 -9.24 27.64
CA LYS A 236 -9.64 -9.50 26.21
C LYS A 236 -8.32 -9.46 25.42
N HIS A 237 -7.25 -9.99 26.00
CA HIS A 237 -5.94 -10.13 25.35
C HIS A 237 -5.90 -11.28 24.34
N SER A 238 -6.86 -12.21 24.40
CA SER A 238 -7.04 -13.27 23.40
C SER A 238 -7.56 -12.78 22.04
N MET A 239 -7.69 -11.46 21.84
CA MET A 239 -8.13 -10.81 20.59
C MET A 239 -6.96 -10.37 19.71
#